data_AF-A0A2W6XB42-F1
#
_entry.id   AF-A0A2W6XB42-F1
#
_cell.length_a   1.000
_cell.length_b   1.000
_cell.length_c   1.000
_cell.angle_alpha   90.00
_cell.angle_beta   90.00
_cell.angle_gamma   90.00
#
_symmetry.space_group_name_H-M   'P 1'
#
loop_
_entity.id
_entity.type
_entity.pdbx_description
1 polymer ?
#
loop_
_entity_poly.entity_id
_entity_poly.type
_entity_poly.pdbx_seq_one_letter_code
_entity_poly.pdbx_strand_id
1 'polypeptide(L)'
;MRSGFYSIRQSGADQDPLDDEAWGLAMLTHFKEGKTVGVDNGGCTIKGDYTDRPDGGIAMHMVYVLRCGSRMPDGTILEADHRLEGDVNLTAETLSGGYQPLNIGLGPMYISLQWLAEPA
;
A
#
# COMPACT_ATOMS: atom_id res chain seq x y z
N MET A 1 12.87 -0.38 -9.13
CA MET A 1 12.60 0.54 -7.98
C MET A 1 13.83 0.58 -7.07
N ARG A 2 14.13 1.69 -6.37
CA ARG A 2 15.25 1.70 -5.40
C ARG A 2 14.85 0.98 -4.11
N SER A 3 15.79 0.27 -3.48
CA SER A 3 15.54 -0.32 -2.16
C SER A 3 15.48 0.77 -1.09
N GLY A 4 14.55 0.65 -0.14
CA GLY A 4 14.41 1.61 0.95
C GLY A 4 12.97 1.80 1.41
N PHE A 5 12.75 2.85 2.19
CA PHE A 5 11.48 3.14 2.83
C PHE A 5 10.61 4.03 1.95
N TYR A 6 9.35 3.64 1.83
CA TYR A 6 8.33 4.33 1.09
C TYR A 6 7.10 4.53 1.97
N SER A 7 6.43 5.66 1.81
CA SER A 7 5.03 5.81 2.20
C SER A 7 4.18 5.37 1.02
N ILE A 8 3.35 4.35 1.21
CA ILE A 8 2.27 4.02 0.27
C ILE A 8 1.02 4.67 0.80
N ARG A 9 0.33 5.44 -0.04
CA ARG A 9 -0.98 6.00 0.30
C ARG A 9 -2.06 5.32 -0.51
N GLN A 10 -3.14 4.92 0.17
CA GLN A 10 -4.32 4.30 -0.43
C GLN A 10 -5.60 5.00 0.03
N SER A 11 -6.47 5.41 -0.91
CA SER A 11 -7.74 6.13 -0.64
C SER A 11 -8.93 5.48 -1.33
N GLY A 12 -10.12 5.55 -0.72
CA GLY A 12 -11.39 5.03 -1.28
C GLY A 12 -12.07 5.98 -2.28
N ALA A 13 -13.26 5.60 -2.77
CA ALA A 13 -13.91 6.23 -3.93
C ALA A 13 -14.45 7.67 -3.72
N ASP A 14 -14.68 8.15 -2.48
CA ASP A 14 -15.07 9.53 -2.18
C ASP A 14 -13.90 10.41 -1.70
N GLN A 15 -12.68 9.86 -1.70
CA GLN A 15 -11.46 10.45 -1.16
C GLN A 15 -10.53 10.92 -2.28
N ASP A 16 -10.77 12.17 -2.73
CA ASP A 16 -9.99 12.88 -3.73
C ASP A 16 -8.47 12.76 -3.42
N PRO A 17 -7.64 12.22 -4.33
CA PRO A 17 -6.20 12.13 -4.10
C PRO A 17 -5.51 13.50 -3.97
N LEU A 18 -6.22 14.60 -4.27
CA LEU A 18 -5.79 15.97 -4.01
C LEU A 18 -6.20 16.50 -2.63
N ASP A 19 -7.05 15.79 -1.90
CA ASP A 19 -7.46 16.13 -0.55
C ASP A 19 -6.56 15.42 0.47
N ASP A 20 -5.81 16.21 1.25
CA ASP A 20 -4.75 15.73 2.15
C ASP A 20 -5.31 14.87 3.31
N GLU A 21 -6.61 14.95 3.59
CA GLU A 21 -7.30 14.21 4.67
C GLU A 21 -7.77 12.81 4.24
N ALA A 22 -7.57 12.44 2.97
CA ALA A 22 -8.28 11.35 2.31
C ALA A 22 -7.46 10.05 2.17
N TRP A 23 -6.49 9.79 3.06
CA TRP A 23 -5.60 8.62 2.94
C TRP A 23 -5.83 7.62 4.08
N GLY A 24 -6.54 6.53 3.78
CA GLY A 24 -6.93 5.49 4.75
C GLY A 24 -5.84 4.49 5.11
N LEU A 25 -4.78 4.37 4.30
CA LEU A 25 -3.63 3.49 4.57
C LEU A 25 -2.34 4.26 4.31
N ALA A 26 -1.69 4.79 5.35
CA ALA A 26 -0.33 5.32 5.26
C ALA A 26 0.64 4.18 5.64
N MET A 27 1.17 3.47 4.65
CA MET A 27 2.05 2.34 4.91
C MET A 27 3.51 2.76 4.86
N LEU A 28 4.23 2.69 5.99
CA LEU A 28 5.69 2.63 5.97
C LEU A 28 6.08 1.27 5.40
N THR A 29 6.66 1.27 4.21
CA THR A 29 6.96 0.06 3.45
C THR A 29 8.43 0.01 3.06
N HIS A 30 9.11 -1.08 3.39
CA HIS A 30 10.49 -1.32 2.99
C HIS A 30 10.53 -2.27 1.79
N PHE A 31 11.07 -1.79 0.67
CA PHE A 31 11.31 -2.58 -0.53
C PHE A 31 12.77 -3.01 -0.58
N LYS A 32 13.02 -4.31 -0.74
CA LYS A 32 14.38 -4.85 -0.92
C LYS A 32 14.33 -6.22 -1.60
N GLU A 33 15.17 -6.42 -2.63
CA GLU A 33 15.41 -7.73 -3.26
C GLU A 33 14.12 -8.46 -3.70
N GLY A 34 13.18 -7.73 -4.31
CA GLY A 34 11.91 -8.31 -4.77
C GLY A 34 10.92 -8.62 -3.64
N LYS A 35 11.20 -8.19 -2.40
CA LYS A 35 10.32 -8.32 -1.24
C LYS A 35 9.85 -6.96 -0.75
N THR A 36 8.66 -6.94 -0.17
CA THR A 36 8.11 -5.76 0.50
C THR A 36 7.51 -6.13 1.85
N VAL A 37 7.73 -5.28 2.85
CA VAL A 37 7.11 -5.37 4.17
C VAL A 37 6.62 -4.00 4.58
N GLY A 38 5.44 -3.93 5.18
CA GLY A 38 4.89 -2.68 5.67
C GLY A 38 3.90 -2.87 6.80
N VAL A 39 3.52 -1.75 7.40
CA VAL A 39 2.53 -1.66 8.47
C VAL A 39 1.64 -0.45 8.22
N ASP A 40 0.37 -0.54 8.60
CA ASP A 40 -0.53 0.61 8.66
C ASP A 40 -0.84 0.99 10.13
N ASN A 41 -1.37 2.19 10.35
CA ASN A 41 -1.68 2.73 11.68
C ASN A 41 -2.77 1.93 12.43
N GLY A 42 -3.65 1.21 11.74
CA GLY A 42 -4.64 0.29 12.29
C GLY A 42 -4.08 -1.08 12.70
N GLY A 43 -2.78 -1.31 12.49
CA GLY A 43 -2.08 -2.54 12.90
C GLY A 43 -2.14 -3.68 11.88
N CYS A 44 -2.53 -3.43 10.64
CA CYS A 44 -2.34 -4.39 9.55
C CYS A 44 -0.84 -4.54 9.28
N THR A 45 -0.40 -5.79 9.21
CA THR A 45 0.92 -6.11 8.67
C THR A 45 0.75 -6.47 7.20
N ILE A 46 1.60 -5.89 6.36
CA ILE A 46 1.60 -6.14 4.92
C ILE A 46 2.91 -6.78 4.53
N LYS A 47 2.84 -7.84 3.74
CA LYS A 47 4.00 -8.49 3.13
C LYS A 47 3.72 -8.73 1.67
N GLY A 48 4.76 -8.70 0.85
CA GLY A 48 4.58 -8.97 -0.56
C GLY A 48 5.86 -9.31 -1.28
N ASP A 49 5.64 -9.71 -2.53
CA ASP A 49 6.65 -9.95 -3.53
C ASP A 49 6.48 -8.90 -4.63
N TYR A 50 7.58 -8.41 -5.20
CA TYR A 50 7.53 -7.53 -6.35
C TYR A 50 8.57 -7.90 -7.41
N THR A 51 8.27 -7.56 -8.65
CA THR A 51 9.17 -7.73 -9.79
C THR A 51 9.18 -6.45 -10.61
N ASP A 52 10.37 -5.96 -10.95
CA ASP A 52 10.52 -4.83 -11.87
C ASP A 52 10.05 -5.23 -13.27
N ARG A 53 9.31 -4.33 -13.92
CA ARG A 53 8.81 -4.54 -15.28
C ARG A 53 9.67 -3.79 -16.30
N PRO A 54 9.72 -4.24 -17.57
CA PRO A 54 10.51 -3.57 -18.61
C PRO A 54 10.11 -2.12 -18.90
N ASP A 55 8.87 -1.74 -18.57
CA ASP A 55 8.33 -0.38 -18.75
C ASP A 55 8.68 0.58 -17.59
N GLY A 56 9.54 0.14 -16.66
CA GLY A 56 9.92 0.92 -15.48
C GLY A 56 8.90 0.88 -14.35
N GLY A 57 7.77 0.19 -14.52
CA GLY A 57 6.82 -0.11 -13.46
C GLY A 57 7.24 -1.31 -12.60
N ILE A 58 6.38 -1.71 -11.67
CA ILE A 58 6.53 -2.96 -10.92
C ILE A 58 5.21 -3.74 -10.89
N ALA A 59 5.31 -5.07 -10.87
CA ALA A 59 4.21 -5.96 -10.50
C ALA A 59 4.42 -6.42 -9.06
N MET A 60 3.38 -6.37 -8.23
CA MET A 60 3.43 -6.75 -6.83
C MET A 60 2.31 -7.73 -6.50
N HIS A 61 2.61 -8.69 -5.64
CA HIS A 61 1.61 -9.49 -4.94
C HIS A 61 1.66 -9.12 -3.46
N MET A 62 0.54 -8.63 -2.92
CA MET A 62 0.45 -8.08 -1.58
C MET A 62 -0.48 -8.91 -0.71
N VAL A 63 -0.03 -9.22 0.50
CA VAL A 63 -0.79 -9.92 1.54
C VAL A 63 -0.96 -9.00 2.72
N TYR A 64 -2.21 -8.68 3.03
CA TYR A 64 -2.63 -7.86 4.15
C TYR A 64 -3.13 -8.77 5.27
N VAL A 65 -2.60 -8.59 6.46
CA VAL A 65 -2.98 -9.36 7.65
C VAL A 65 -3.48 -8.40 8.71
N LEU A 66 -4.80 -8.38 8.91
CA LEU A 66 -5.44 -7.67 10.00
C LEU A 66 -5.72 -8.65 11.14
N ARG A 67 -5.40 -8.26 12.36
CA ARG A 67 -5.58 -9.13 13.53
C ARG A 67 -6.87 -8.77 14.26
N CYS A 68 -7.46 -9.76 14.92
CA CYS A 68 -8.50 -9.53 15.92
C CYS A 68 -8.01 -8.45 16.91
N GLY A 69 -8.88 -7.49 17.21
CA GLY A 69 -8.55 -6.33 18.05
C GLY A 69 -7.96 -5.13 17.31
N SER A 70 -7.61 -5.24 16.01
CA SER A 70 -7.23 -4.07 15.19
C SER A 70 -8.38 -3.06 15.13
N ARG A 71 -8.03 -1.78 15.25
CA ARG A 71 -8.99 -0.67 15.17
C ARG A 71 -8.94 -0.06 13.77
N MET A 72 -10.08 -0.05 13.11
CA MET A 72 -10.28 0.55 11.79
C MET A 72 -10.45 2.08 11.89
N PRO A 73 -10.26 2.83 10.79
CA PRO A 73 -10.40 4.29 10.78
C PRO A 73 -11.78 4.80 11.22
N ASP A 74 -12.83 4.02 10.96
CA ASP A 74 -14.21 4.33 11.39
C ASP A 74 -14.49 4.02 12.89
N GLY A 75 -13.47 3.53 13.61
CA GLY A 75 -13.56 3.16 15.02
C GLY A 75 -14.00 1.72 15.28
N THR A 76 -14.35 0.94 14.25
CA THR A 76 -14.68 -0.49 14.36
C THR A 76 -13.48 -1.28 14.88
N ILE A 77 -13.71 -2.27 15.74
CA ILE A 77 -12.69 -3.21 16.20
C ILE A 77 -12.97 -4.56 15.53
N LEU A 78 -11.97 -5.15 14.90
CA LEU A 78 -12.11 -6.45 14.25
C LEU A 78 -12.32 -7.55 15.29
N GLU A 79 -13.37 -8.35 15.11
CA GLU A 79 -13.69 -9.47 16.01
C GLU A 79 -12.96 -10.76 15.65
N ALA A 80 -12.33 -10.82 14.48
CA ALA A 80 -11.57 -11.97 14.00
C ALA A 80 -10.33 -11.54 13.20
N ASP A 81 -9.43 -12.50 12.97
CA ASP A 81 -8.32 -12.29 12.03
C ASP A 81 -8.86 -12.27 10.58
N HIS A 82 -8.37 -11.31 9.79
CA HIS A 82 -8.68 -11.18 8.38
C HIS A 82 -7.41 -11.18 7.54
N ARG A 83 -7.50 -11.85 6.38
CA ARG A 83 -6.42 -11.91 5.41
C ARG A 83 -6.96 -11.53 4.05
N LEU A 84 -6.33 -10.54 3.42
CA LEU A 84 -6.64 -10.08 2.08
C LEU A 84 -5.40 -10.23 1.21
N GLU A 85 -5.60 -10.63 -0.04
CA GLU A 85 -4.55 -10.74 -1.04
C GLU A 85 -4.93 -9.94 -2.26
N GLY A 86 -3.96 -9.26 -2.86
CA GLY A 86 -4.19 -8.46 -4.05
C GLY A 86 -2.94 -8.35 -4.90
N ASP A 87 -3.13 -8.48 -6.21
CA ASP A 87 -2.11 -8.19 -7.19
C ASP A 87 -2.20 -6.72 -7.61
N VAL A 88 -1.06 -6.04 -7.62
CA VAL A 88 -0.96 -4.61 -7.89
C VAL A 88 0.09 -4.38 -8.96
N ASN A 89 -0.33 -3.76 -10.06
CA ASN A 89 0.56 -3.36 -11.15
C ASN A 89 0.77 -1.85 -11.11
N LEU A 90 1.96 -1.43 -10.70
CA LEU A 90 2.32 -0.01 -10.59
C LEU A 90 3.03 0.47 -11.85
N THR A 91 2.63 1.64 -12.33
CA THR A 91 3.30 2.33 -13.44
C THR A 91 4.57 3.03 -12.98
N ALA A 92 5.48 3.32 -13.91
CA ALA A 92 6.67 4.12 -13.63
C ALA A 92 6.32 5.52 -13.05
N GLU A 93 5.22 6.12 -13.54
CA GLU A 93 4.73 7.41 -13.06
C GLU A 93 4.35 7.34 -11.58
N THR A 94 3.62 6.30 -11.16
CA THR A 94 3.24 6.10 -9.75
C THR A 94 4.44 5.91 -8.84
N LEU A 95 5.49 5.22 -9.30
CA LEU A 95 6.73 5.04 -8.54
C LEU A 95 7.54 6.34 -8.36
N SER A 96 7.25 7.36 -9.16
CA SER A 96 7.88 8.69 -9.11
C SER A 96 7.06 9.72 -8.33
N GLY A 97 6.00 9.29 -7.62
CA GLY A 97 5.13 10.16 -6.82
C GLY A 97 3.81 10.52 -7.49
N GLY A 98 3.54 10.02 -8.70
CA GLY A 98 2.21 10.09 -9.31
C GLY A 98 1.20 9.18 -8.60
N TYR A 99 -0.06 9.29 -9.01
CA TYR A 99 -1.15 8.45 -8.51
C TYR A 99 -1.74 7.61 -9.66
N GLN A 100 -2.27 6.43 -9.34
CA GLN A 100 -3.03 5.64 -10.30
C GLN A 100 -4.28 5.04 -9.64
N PRO A 101 -5.37 4.86 -10.41
CA PRO A 101 -6.50 4.07 -9.94
C PRO A 101 -6.08 2.60 -9.76
N LEU A 102 -6.67 1.96 -8.78
CA LEU A 102 -6.47 0.56 -8.41
C LEU A 102 -7.77 -0.01 -7.84
N ASN A 103 -7.92 -1.32 -7.89
CA ASN A 103 -8.94 -2.03 -7.12
C ASN A 103 -8.39 -3.43 -6.79
N ILE A 104 -8.16 -3.68 -5.51
CA ILE A 104 -7.66 -4.98 -5.00
C ILE A 104 -8.78 -5.85 -4.41
N GLY A 105 -10.03 -5.61 -4.82
CA GLY A 105 -11.21 -6.26 -4.25
C GLY A 105 -11.84 -5.51 -3.07
N LEU A 106 -11.37 -4.29 -2.78
CA LEU A 106 -11.91 -3.39 -1.76
C LEU A 106 -12.75 -2.23 -2.35
N GLY A 107 -12.95 -2.24 -3.67
CA GLY A 107 -13.60 -1.15 -4.41
C GLY A 107 -12.60 -0.21 -5.08
N PRO A 108 -13.10 0.83 -5.78
CA PRO A 108 -12.24 1.82 -6.44
C PRO A 108 -11.37 2.52 -5.41
N MET A 109 -10.07 2.58 -5.69
CA MET A 109 -9.09 3.23 -4.84
C MET A 109 -7.98 3.88 -5.65
N TYR A 110 -7.22 4.79 -5.04
CA TYR A 110 -5.98 5.33 -5.62
C TYR A 110 -4.77 4.80 -4.86
N ILE A 111 -3.63 4.71 -5.54
CA ILE A 111 -2.35 4.39 -4.93
C ILE A 111 -1.27 5.36 -5.38
N SER A 112 -0.44 5.81 -4.43
CA SER A 112 0.78 6.58 -4.67
C SER A 112 1.93 6.07 -3.82
N LEU A 113 3.16 6.19 -4.33
CA LEU A 113 4.37 5.79 -3.63
C LEU A 113 5.30 6.99 -3.47
N GLN A 114 5.60 7.33 -2.23
CA GLN A 114 6.50 8.41 -1.90
C GLN A 114 7.75 7.86 -1.22
N TRP A 115 8.92 8.18 -1.76
CA TRP A 115 10.18 7.85 -1.11
C TRP A 115 10.35 8.60 0.21
N LEU A 116 10.88 7.91 1.22
CA LEU A 116 11.19 8.49 2.52
C LEU A 116 12.70 8.48 2.79
N ALA A 117 13.34 7.31 2.77
CA ALA A 117 14.72 7.16 3.22
C ALA A 117 15.40 5.88 2.70
N GLU A 118 16.73 5.89 2.66
CA GLU A 118 17.54 4.68 2.42
C GLU A 118 17.52 3.75 3.64
N PRO A 119 17.68 2.42 3.46
CA PRO A 119 17.94 1.53 4.57
C PRO A 119 19.30 1.89 5.20
N ALA A 120 19.34 2.01 6.53
CA ALA A 120 20.59 2.21 7.27
C ALA A 120 21.51 0.99 7.24
#